data_AF-A0A7V6A2L0-F1
#
_entry.id   AF-A0A7V6A2L0-F1
#
_cell.length_a   1.000
_cell.length_b   1.000
_cell.length_c   1.000
_cell.angle_alpha   90.00
_cell.angle_beta   90.00
_cell.angle_gamma   90.00
#
_symmetry.space_group_name_H-M   'P 1'
#
loop_
_entity.id
_entity.type
_entity.pdbx_description
1 polymer ?
#
loop_
_entity_poly.entity_id
_entity_poly.type
_entity_poly.pdbx_seq_one_letter_code
_entity_poly.pdbx_strand_id
1 'polypeptide(L)'
;MTVKIFNFFKRRKAPAGDVSEDVFKKKYQSFKKLLDANNAALEIMSRLETVSEGEFVFDMEYIRSKSEAVLTKCREVVTALNVLSNNRYAALVPIYEEIKTHIEHEVAARSPAAKEALVLPLSQVDRRFLLEVGGKNANLGEIKNRLQLPTPDGFVLTAEAYRQVLAE
;
A
#
# COMPACT_ATOMS: atom_id res chain seq x y z
N MET A 1 -6.94 17.75 39.60
CA MET A 1 -7.07 18.91 38.69
C MET A 1 -7.82 18.41 37.47
N THR A 2 -9.14 18.61 37.42
CA THR A 2 -10.05 17.89 36.53
C THR A 2 -10.61 18.90 35.51
N VAL A 3 -10.18 18.81 34.25
CA VAL A 3 -10.56 19.76 33.21
C VAL A 3 -11.90 19.33 32.58
N LYS A 4 -12.92 20.16 32.78
CA LYS A 4 -14.28 20.02 32.22
C LYS A 4 -14.27 20.34 30.72
N ILE A 5 -14.65 19.37 29.88
CA ILE A 5 -14.60 19.47 28.40
C ILE A 5 -15.98 19.52 27.71
N PHE A 6 -17.05 19.82 28.45
CA PHE A 6 -18.41 19.90 27.87
C PHE A 6 -19.10 21.19 28.28
N ASN A 7 -19.02 22.24 27.44
CA ASN A 7 -19.97 23.36 27.53
C ASN A 7 -20.02 24.24 26.25
N PHE A 8 -20.26 23.64 25.08
CA PHE A 8 -20.37 24.43 23.82
C PHE A 8 -21.69 24.30 23.05
N PHE A 9 -22.76 23.76 23.65
CA PHE A 9 -24.09 23.75 23.02
C PHE A 9 -25.02 24.80 23.65
N LYS A 10 -24.81 26.08 23.28
CA LYS A 10 -25.81 27.13 23.49
C LYS A 10 -26.54 27.40 22.16
N ARG A 11 -27.76 26.87 22.07
CA ARG A 11 -28.71 27.03 20.97
C ARG A 11 -28.90 28.50 20.57
N ARG A 12 -28.74 28.81 19.28
CA ARG A 12 -29.35 29.97 18.63
C ARG A 12 -30.35 29.45 17.60
N LYS A 13 -31.63 29.74 17.82
CA LYS A 13 -32.79 29.31 17.04
C LYS A 13 -32.89 30.19 15.78
N ALA A 14 -32.84 29.59 14.59
CA ALA A 14 -33.16 30.18 13.28
C ALA A 14 -33.84 29.09 12.41
N PRO A 15 -34.66 29.45 11.41
CA PRO A 15 -35.90 28.74 11.08
C PRO A 15 -35.70 27.39 10.37
N ALA A 16 -36.60 26.46 10.71
CA ALA A 16 -36.86 25.20 10.03
C ALA A 16 -37.80 25.44 8.83
N GLY A 17 -37.77 24.69 7.73
CA GLY A 17 -37.01 23.49 7.45
C GLY A 17 -37.00 23.25 5.93
N ASP A 18 -35.84 22.85 5.44
CA ASP A 18 -35.60 21.99 4.26
C ASP A 18 -34.07 21.82 4.13
N VAL A 19 -33.34 22.92 4.34
CA VAL A 19 -31.87 22.99 4.27
C VAL A 19 -31.18 22.18 5.37
N SER A 20 -31.82 21.96 6.52
CA SER A 20 -31.21 21.25 7.66
C SER A 20 -31.16 19.74 7.49
N GLU A 21 -32.16 19.12 6.87
CA GLU A 21 -32.23 17.67 6.74
C GLU A 21 -31.28 17.16 5.64
N ASP A 22 -31.22 17.88 4.52
CA ASP A 22 -30.32 17.55 3.42
C ASP A 22 -28.84 17.70 3.80
N VAL A 23 -28.50 18.77 4.55
CA VAL A 23 -27.14 18.95 5.10
C VAL A 23 -26.79 17.85 6.10
N PHE A 24 -27.74 17.43 6.95
CA PHE A 24 -27.52 16.34 7.89
C PHE A 24 -27.34 14.99 7.19
N LYS A 25 -28.18 14.67 6.19
CA LYS A 25 -28.06 13.46 5.36
C LYS A 25 -26.71 13.41 4.63
N LYS A 26 -26.27 14.52 4.04
CA LYS A 26 -24.96 14.63 3.37
C LYS A 26 -23.79 14.37 4.34
N LYS A 27 -23.85 14.92 5.56
CA LYS A 27 -22.85 14.66 6.60
C LYS A 27 -22.88 13.21 7.04
N TYR A 28 -24.05 12.64 7.30
CA TYR A 28 -24.18 11.24 7.69
C TYR A 28 -23.62 10.29 6.62
N GLN A 29 -23.94 10.51 5.35
CA GLN A 29 -23.38 9.73 4.23
C GLN A 29 -21.86 9.85 4.14
N SER A 30 -21.32 11.06 4.33
CA SER A 30 -19.87 11.28 4.32
C SER A 30 -19.18 10.56 5.48
N PHE A 31 -19.80 10.54 6.66
CA PHE A 31 -19.32 9.80 7.83
C PHE A 31 -19.36 8.28 7.61
N LYS A 32 -20.45 7.77 7.03
CA LYS A 32 -20.57 6.35 6.70
C LYS A 32 -19.51 5.93 5.68
N LYS A 33 -19.29 6.73 4.63
CA LYS A 33 -18.20 6.52 3.65
C LYS A 33 -16.83 6.48 4.31
N LEU A 34 -16.56 7.40 5.25
CA LEU A 34 -15.30 7.42 6.01
C LEU A 34 -15.10 6.11 6.77
N LEU A 35 -16.13 5.66 7.50
CA LEU A 35 -16.06 4.45 8.31
C LEU A 35 -15.81 3.20 7.45
N ASP A 36 -16.55 3.08 6.34
CA ASP A 36 -16.44 1.94 5.43
C ASP A 36 -15.06 1.91 4.74
N ALA A 37 -14.54 3.06 4.30
CA ALA A 37 -13.21 3.18 3.72
C ALA A 37 -12.10 2.85 4.73
N ASN A 38 -12.23 3.32 5.97
CA ASN A 38 -11.27 3.03 7.04
C ASN A 38 -11.20 1.53 7.37
N ASN A 39 -12.37 0.89 7.50
CA ASN A 39 -12.43 -0.56 7.76
C ASN A 39 -11.82 -1.36 6.61
N ALA A 40 -12.10 -0.98 5.36
CA ALA A 40 -11.50 -1.62 4.19
C ALA A 40 -9.97 -1.44 4.16
N ALA A 41 -9.46 -0.25 4.51
CA ALA A 41 -8.01 -0.01 4.59
C ALA A 41 -7.36 -0.95 5.62
N LEU A 42 -7.93 -1.05 6.82
CA LEU A 42 -7.44 -1.91 7.89
C LEU A 42 -7.47 -3.39 7.51
N GLU A 43 -8.51 -3.85 6.81
CA GLU A 43 -8.60 -5.23 6.33
C GLU A 43 -7.48 -5.55 5.32
N ILE A 44 -7.18 -4.61 4.41
CA ILE A 44 -6.09 -4.81 3.45
C ILE A 44 -4.73 -4.78 4.16
N MET A 45 -4.52 -3.88 5.11
CA MET A 45 -3.29 -3.82 5.91
C MET A 45 -3.07 -5.11 6.69
N SER A 46 -4.11 -5.64 7.34
CA SER A 46 -4.05 -6.92 8.05
C SER A 46 -3.68 -8.08 7.11
N ARG A 47 -4.25 -8.12 5.90
CA ARG A 47 -3.83 -9.12 4.90
C ARG A 47 -2.36 -8.99 4.51
N LEU A 48 -1.86 -7.77 4.34
CA LEU A 48 -0.45 -7.52 4.03
C LEU A 48 0.47 -7.96 5.17
N GLU A 49 0.04 -7.78 6.42
CA GLU A 49 0.76 -8.23 7.61
C GLU A 49 0.88 -9.77 7.65
N THR A 50 -0.23 -10.50 7.49
CA THR A 50 -0.22 -11.97 7.40
C THR A 50 0.67 -12.48 6.27
N VAL A 51 0.65 -11.79 5.12
CA VAL A 51 1.52 -12.12 3.98
C VAL A 51 3.00 -11.93 4.35
N SER A 52 3.33 -10.93 5.17
CA SER A 52 4.69 -10.70 5.67
C SER A 52 5.16 -11.76 6.68
N GLU A 53 4.24 -12.40 7.39
CA GLU A 53 4.54 -13.47 8.36
C GLU A 53 4.89 -14.82 7.68
N GLY A 54 4.76 -14.90 6.35
CA GLY A 54 5.21 -16.05 5.55
C GLY A 54 4.14 -17.13 5.36
N GLU A 55 2.89 -16.87 5.72
CA GLU A 55 1.80 -17.84 5.57
C GLU A 55 1.34 -18.03 4.10
N PHE A 56 1.76 -17.15 3.18
CA PHE A 56 1.29 -17.17 1.79
C PHE A 56 2.38 -16.91 0.73
N VAL A 57 2.18 -17.56 -0.41
CA VAL A 57 2.94 -17.42 -1.66
C VAL A 57 2.37 -16.23 -2.45
N PHE A 58 3.14 -15.16 -2.63
CA PHE A 58 2.74 -13.96 -3.38
C PHE A 58 3.79 -13.54 -4.42
N ASP A 59 3.43 -12.59 -5.29
CA ASP A 59 4.29 -11.92 -6.25
C ASP A 59 4.29 -10.39 -6.05
N MET A 60 5.14 -9.66 -6.78
CA MET A 60 5.21 -8.19 -6.64
C MET A 60 3.98 -7.48 -7.20
N GLU A 61 3.24 -8.10 -8.12
CA GLU A 61 1.99 -7.54 -8.65
C GLU A 61 0.90 -7.53 -7.56
N TYR A 62 0.84 -8.59 -6.75
CA TYR A 62 0.00 -8.64 -5.55
C TYR A 62 0.35 -7.49 -4.59
N ILE A 63 1.63 -7.29 -4.27
CA ILE A 63 2.06 -6.22 -3.36
C ILE A 63 1.72 -4.84 -3.90
N ARG A 64 1.94 -4.61 -5.20
CA ARG A 64 1.57 -3.36 -5.88
C ARG A 64 0.06 -3.11 -5.79
N SER A 65 -0.74 -4.09 -6.20
CA SER A 65 -2.20 -4.00 -6.19
C SER A 65 -2.74 -3.71 -4.78
N LYS A 66 -2.23 -4.39 -3.74
CA LYS A 66 -2.66 -4.15 -2.36
C LYS A 66 -2.22 -2.79 -1.83
N SER A 67 -1.02 -2.33 -2.18
CA SER A 67 -0.54 -1.01 -1.79
C SER A 67 -1.39 0.10 -2.41
N GLU A 68 -1.71 0.00 -3.69
CA GLU A 68 -2.62 0.93 -4.39
C GLU A 68 -4.02 0.93 -3.77
N ALA A 69 -4.55 -0.25 -3.41
CA ALA A 69 -5.84 -0.38 -2.77
C ALA A 69 -5.88 0.31 -1.40
N VAL A 70 -4.85 0.12 -0.56
CA VAL A 70 -4.73 0.83 0.72
C VAL A 70 -4.65 2.33 0.52
N LEU A 71 -3.78 2.80 -0.39
CA LEU A 71 -3.61 4.21 -0.69
C LEU A 71 -4.91 4.87 -1.16
N THR A 72 -5.70 4.16 -1.97
CA THR A 72 -7.02 4.61 -2.42
C THR A 72 -7.98 4.78 -1.24
N LYS A 73 -8.03 3.80 -0.32
CA LYS A 73 -8.88 3.89 0.87
C LYS A 73 -8.46 4.98 1.83
N CYS A 74 -7.16 5.18 2.04
CA CYS A 74 -6.66 6.30 2.83
C CYS A 74 -7.03 7.66 2.21
N ARG A 75 -6.98 7.79 0.87
CA ARG A 75 -7.44 9.01 0.17
C ARG A 75 -8.93 9.28 0.40
N GLU A 76 -9.76 8.23 0.31
CA GLU A 76 -11.20 8.31 0.60
C GLU A 76 -11.45 8.80 2.04
N VAL A 77 -10.72 8.26 3.02
CA VAL A 77 -10.80 8.68 4.43
C VAL A 77 -10.43 10.15 4.62
N VAL A 78 -9.28 10.59 4.08
CA VAL A 78 -8.81 11.98 4.19
C VAL A 78 -9.81 12.94 3.54
N THR A 79 -10.33 12.59 2.37
CA THR A 79 -11.31 13.40 1.63
C THR A 79 -12.63 13.51 2.41
N ALA A 80 -13.16 12.38 2.88
CA ALA A 80 -14.40 12.36 3.65
C ALA A 80 -14.27 13.14 4.96
N LEU A 81 -13.11 13.04 5.64
CA LEU A 81 -12.82 13.79 6.85
C LEU A 81 -12.77 15.31 6.61
N ASN A 82 -12.19 15.74 5.49
CA ASN A 82 -12.17 17.14 5.09
C ASN A 82 -13.57 17.67 4.75
N VAL A 83 -14.39 16.90 4.05
CA VAL A 83 -15.79 17.27 3.76
C VAL A 83 -16.61 17.40 5.04
N LEU A 84 -16.46 16.47 5.98
CA LEU A 84 -17.19 16.47 7.26
C LEU A 84 -16.82 17.64 8.18
N SER A 85 -15.55 18.03 8.13
CA SER A 85 -14.97 19.03 9.03
C SER A 85 -14.94 20.45 8.46
N ASN A 86 -15.58 20.69 7.32
CA ASN A 86 -15.49 21.96 6.58
C ASN A 86 -14.02 22.37 6.33
N ASN A 87 -13.22 21.42 5.83
CA ASN A 87 -11.82 21.59 5.45
C ASN A 87 -10.86 21.92 6.60
N ARG A 88 -11.22 21.59 7.84
CA ARG A 88 -10.35 21.78 9.03
C ARG A 88 -9.05 20.99 8.93
N TYR A 89 -9.04 19.88 8.20
CA TYR A 89 -7.88 18.98 8.06
C TYR A 89 -7.25 19.04 6.67
N ALA A 90 -7.32 20.19 5.98
CA ALA A 90 -6.75 20.37 4.64
C ALA A 90 -5.27 19.95 4.56
N ALA A 91 -4.52 20.11 5.66
CA ALA A 91 -3.12 19.68 5.80
C ALA A 91 -2.90 18.16 5.66
N LEU A 92 -3.93 17.33 5.86
CA LEU A 92 -3.81 15.88 5.66
C LEU A 92 -3.67 15.49 4.19
N VAL A 93 -4.12 16.33 3.26
CA VAL A 93 -3.98 16.07 1.81
C VAL A 93 -2.51 16.04 1.39
N PRO A 94 -1.69 17.07 1.66
CA PRO A 94 -0.26 17.03 1.31
C PRO A 94 0.51 15.95 2.09
N ILE A 95 0.18 15.70 3.36
CA ILE A 95 0.79 14.60 4.15
C ILE A 95 0.51 13.24 3.50
N TYR A 96 -0.74 13.03 3.06
CA TYR A 96 -1.11 11.81 2.36
C TYR A 96 -0.34 11.66 1.04
N GLU A 97 -0.18 12.73 0.24
CA GLU A 97 0.57 12.67 -1.01
C GLU A 97 2.07 12.39 -0.78
N GLU A 98 2.66 12.94 0.30
CA GLU A 98 4.03 12.62 0.72
C GLU A 98 4.18 11.12 1.06
N ILE A 99 3.30 10.60 1.93
CA ILE A 99 3.29 9.19 2.31
C ILE A 99 3.06 8.28 1.10
N LYS A 100 2.12 8.66 0.21
CA LYS A 100 1.85 7.95 -1.04
C LYS A 100 3.11 7.84 -1.89
N THR A 101 3.80 8.96 -2.09
CA THR A 101 5.03 9.01 -2.89
C THR A 101 6.12 8.11 -2.31
N HIS A 102 6.30 8.14 -0.98
CA HIS A 102 7.26 7.25 -0.31
C HIS A 102 6.90 5.78 -0.49
N ILE A 103 5.63 5.40 -0.31
CA ILE A 103 5.18 4.02 -0.50
C ILE A 103 5.37 3.57 -1.96
N GLU A 104 4.96 4.39 -2.92
CA GLU A 104 5.12 4.10 -4.35
C GLU A 104 6.60 3.94 -4.72
N HIS A 105 7.48 4.77 -4.15
CA HIS A 105 8.92 4.64 -4.32
C HIS A 105 9.45 3.32 -3.75
N GLU A 106 9.10 2.94 -2.52
CA GLU A 106 9.54 1.68 -1.91
C GLU A 106 9.04 0.44 -2.67
N VAL A 107 7.77 0.47 -3.11
CA VAL A 107 7.18 -0.61 -3.92
C VAL A 107 7.84 -0.68 -5.31
N ALA A 108 8.28 0.44 -5.87
CA ALA A 108 9.01 0.51 -7.14
C ALA A 108 10.51 0.21 -7.00
N ALA A 109 11.12 0.46 -5.84
CA ALA A 109 12.56 0.39 -5.61
C ALA A 109 13.15 -1.04 -5.60
N ARG A 110 12.32 -2.09 -5.71
CA ARG A 110 12.74 -3.47 -6.02
C ARG A 110 12.34 -3.82 -7.46
N SER A 111 13.21 -3.89 -8.48
CA SER A 111 14.64 -3.59 -8.61
C SER A 111 14.93 -3.21 -10.09
N PRO A 112 15.27 -1.96 -10.42
CA PRO A 112 15.84 -1.60 -11.72
C PRO A 112 17.18 -2.33 -11.97
N ALA A 113 17.97 -2.53 -10.92
CA ALA A 113 19.27 -3.20 -10.99
C ALA A 113 19.16 -4.69 -11.38
N ALA A 114 18.04 -5.35 -11.06
CA ALA A 114 17.77 -6.72 -11.52
C ALA A 114 17.34 -6.79 -12.99
N LYS A 115 16.68 -5.73 -13.49
CA LYS A 115 16.24 -5.65 -14.88
C LYS A 115 17.39 -5.48 -15.86
N GLU A 116 18.46 -4.77 -15.48
CA GLU A 116 19.61 -4.51 -16.36
C GLU A 116 20.77 -5.49 -16.16
N ALA A 117 20.85 -6.16 -15.01
CA ALA A 117 21.89 -7.16 -14.77
C ALA A 117 21.71 -8.36 -15.70
N LEU A 118 22.72 -8.65 -16.52
CA LEU A 118 22.73 -9.85 -17.38
C LEU A 118 23.02 -11.13 -16.57
N VAL A 119 23.71 -10.97 -15.43
CA VAL A 119 24.10 -12.06 -14.53
C VAL A 119 23.84 -11.65 -13.09
N LEU A 120 23.21 -12.53 -12.32
CA LEU A 120 23.01 -12.36 -10.88
C LEU A 120 23.70 -13.48 -10.10
N PRO A 121 24.51 -13.17 -9.07
CA PRO A 121 25.01 -14.19 -8.15
C PRO A 121 23.84 -14.90 -7.46
N LEU A 122 23.88 -16.24 -7.35
CA LEU A 122 22.79 -17.00 -6.72
C LEU A 122 22.57 -16.60 -5.25
N SER A 123 23.59 -16.05 -4.58
CA SER A 123 23.52 -15.50 -3.22
C SER A 123 22.68 -14.22 -3.09
N GLN A 124 22.33 -13.59 -4.21
CA GLN A 124 21.50 -12.37 -4.25
C GLN A 124 20.11 -12.64 -4.83
N VAL A 125 19.87 -13.84 -5.35
CA VAL A 125 18.60 -14.23 -5.97
C VAL A 125 17.64 -14.72 -4.88
N ASP A 126 16.42 -14.24 -4.92
CA ASP A 126 15.32 -14.85 -4.18
C ASP A 126 14.04 -14.79 -5.01
N ARG A 127 12.93 -15.18 -4.40
CA ARG A 127 11.64 -15.25 -5.08
C ARG A 127 11.17 -13.93 -5.70
N ARG A 128 11.70 -12.77 -5.26
CA ARG A 128 11.37 -11.45 -5.84
C ARG A 128 11.87 -11.30 -7.27
N PHE A 129 12.88 -12.08 -7.67
CA PHE A 129 13.49 -12.05 -9.00
C PHE A 129 12.79 -13.01 -9.99
N LEU A 130 11.60 -13.52 -9.67
CA LEU A 130 10.94 -14.56 -10.47
C LEU A 130 10.75 -14.18 -11.94
N LEU A 131 10.51 -12.89 -12.24
CA LEU A 131 10.36 -12.39 -13.61
C LEU A 131 11.72 -12.26 -14.31
N GLU A 132 12.78 -11.94 -13.57
CA GLU A 132 14.12 -11.71 -14.08
C GLU A 132 14.90 -13.02 -14.26
N VAL A 133 14.72 -14.03 -13.39
CA VAL A 133 15.51 -15.26 -13.40
C VAL A 133 14.72 -16.53 -13.71
N GLY A 134 13.39 -16.43 -13.74
CA GLY A 134 12.48 -17.57 -13.89
C GLY A 134 12.30 -18.38 -12.59
N GLY A 135 11.23 -19.17 -12.55
CA GLY A 135 10.80 -19.87 -11.33
C GLY A 135 11.82 -20.84 -10.73
N LYS A 136 12.62 -21.54 -11.55
CA LYS A 136 13.64 -22.49 -11.06
C LYS A 136 14.73 -21.80 -10.26
N ASN A 137 15.31 -20.76 -10.84
CA ASN A 137 16.41 -20.02 -10.23
C ASN A 137 15.93 -19.20 -9.03
N ALA A 138 14.72 -18.64 -9.11
CA ALA A 138 14.09 -17.93 -7.99
C ALA A 138 13.89 -18.87 -6.78
N ASN A 139 13.38 -20.09 -7.02
CA ASN A 139 13.21 -21.09 -5.97
C ASN A 139 14.55 -21.58 -5.40
N LEU A 140 15.56 -21.78 -6.26
CA LEU A 140 16.90 -22.18 -5.83
C LEU A 140 17.56 -21.10 -4.94
N GLY A 141 17.37 -19.83 -5.30
CA GLY A 141 17.79 -18.69 -4.48
C GLY A 141 17.08 -18.64 -3.13
N GLU A 142 15.78 -18.93 -3.08
CA GLU A 142 15.01 -19.00 -1.83
C GLU A 142 15.55 -20.10 -0.89
N ILE A 143 15.81 -21.29 -1.42
CA ILE A 143 16.39 -22.43 -0.68
C ILE A 143 17.75 -22.03 -0.08
N LYS A 144 18.59 -21.36 -0.86
CA LYS A 144 19.92 -20.93 -0.43
C LYS A 144 19.89 -19.79 0.59
N ASN A 145 19.19 -18.71 0.28
CA ASN A 145 19.36 -17.43 0.97
C ASN A 145 18.37 -17.23 2.10
N ARG A 146 17.17 -17.82 2.01
CA ARG A 146 16.15 -17.73 3.06
C ARG A 146 16.14 -18.94 3.96
N LEU A 147 16.14 -20.14 3.38
CA LEU A 147 16.12 -21.39 4.15
C LEU A 147 17.52 -21.81 4.61
N GLN A 148 18.58 -21.18 4.08
CA GLN A 148 19.98 -21.46 4.42
C GLN A 148 20.35 -22.95 4.28
N LEU A 149 19.71 -23.64 3.33
CA LEU A 149 19.94 -25.05 3.08
C LEU A 149 21.15 -25.24 2.16
N PRO A 150 21.90 -26.35 2.31
CA PRO A 150 23.04 -26.66 1.45
C PRO A 150 22.66 -26.61 -0.03
N THR A 151 23.15 -25.59 -0.72
CA THR A 151 22.86 -25.32 -2.13
C THR A 151 24.18 -24.98 -2.82
N PRO A 152 24.47 -25.55 -4.00
CA PRO A 152 25.66 -25.21 -4.76
C PRO A 152 25.82 -23.69 -4.97
N ASP A 153 27.06 -23.22 -4.97
CA ASP A 153 27.38 -21.88 -5.43
C ASP A 153 27.18 -21.75 -6.94
N GLY A 154 26.89 -20.53 -7.39
CA GLY A 154 26.65 -20.28 -8.80
C GLY A 154 26.09 -18.89 -9.07
N PHE A 155 25.68 -18.71 -10.33
CA PHE A 155 25.08 -17.50 -10.85
C PHE A 155 23.93 -17.85 -11.78
N VAL A 156 23.14 -16.85 -12.12
CA VAL A 156 21.96 -16.99 -12.96
C VAL A 156 22.02 -15.97 -14.09
N LEU A 157 21.81 -16.43 -15.33
CA LEU A 157 21.56 -15.56 -16.47
C LEU A 157 20.12 -15.05 -16.40
N THR A 158 19.94 -13.74 -16.53
CA THR A 158 18.61 -13.13 -16.48
C THR A 158 17.89 -13.25 -17.82
N ALA A 159 16.57 -13.07 -17.79
CA ALA A 159 15.74 -12.95 -18.98
C ALA A 159 16.17 -11.77 -19.86
N GLU A 160 16.80 -10.74 -19.29
CA GLU A 160 17.38 -9.63 -20.06
C GLU A 160 18.59 -10.07 -20.87
N ALA A 161 19.49 -10.87 -20.31
CA ALA A 161 20.62 -11.44 -21.06
C ALA A 161 20.16 -12.22 -22.28
N TYR A 162 19.09 -13.01 -22.13
CA TYR A 162 18.48 -13.73 -23.24
C TYR A 162 17.87 -12.79 -24.30
N ARG A 163 17.16 -11.73 -23.88
CA ARG A 163 16.59 -10.75 -24.80
C ARG A 163 17.65 -10.02 -25.60
N GLN A 164 18.77 -9.62 -25.00
CA GLN A 164 19.84 -8.92 -25.70
C GLN A 164 20.48 -9.77 -26.78
N VAL A 165 20.74 -11.05 -26.49
CA VAL A 165 21.32 -11.98 -27.48
C VAL A 165 20.36 -12.27 -28.64
N LEU A 166 19.05 -12.25 -28.42
CA LEU A 166 18.05 -12.45 -29.47
C LEU A 166 17.69 -11.20 -30.28
N ALA A 167 18.02 -10.02 -29.77
CA ALA A 167 17.75 -8.75 -30.45
C ALA A 167 18.85 -8.37 -31.46
N GLU A 168 19.99 -9.07 -31.43
CA GLU A 168 21.01 -9.10 -32.50
C GLU A 168 20.65 -10.09 -33.61
#